data_AF-A0A929BT56-F1
#
_entry.id   AF-A0A929BT56-F1
#
_cell.length_a   1.000
_cell.length_b   1.000
_cell.length_c   1.000
_cell.angle_alpha   90.00
_cell.angle_beta   90.00
_cell.angle_gamma   90.00
#
_symmetry.space_group_name_H-M   'P 1'
#
loop_
_entity.id
_entity.type
_entity.pdbx_description
1 polymer ?
#
loop_
_entity_poly.entity_id
_entity_poly.type
_entity_poly.pdbx_seq_one_letter_code
_entity_poly.pdbx_strand_id
1 'polypeptide(L)'
;AQRLVQAIEQLNTLGYQARWEAHADAPRMIFEHCPFAALRPEHPELCRLDTYLVEILVGDSVTQIKSKAHLADGYCLFLVGKVISSTDTT
;
A
#
# COMPACT_ATOMS: atom_id res chain seq x y z
N ALA A 1 -13.63 0.17 -8.09
CA ALA A 1 -13.05 -1.20 -8.10
C ALA A 1 -12.09 -1.44 -9.28
N GLN A 2 -12.45 -1.12 -10.54
CA GLN A 2 -11.60 -1.40 -11.72
C GLN A 2 -10.14 -0.94 -11.59
N ARG A 3 -9.90 0.30 -11.12
CA ARG A 3 -8.52 0.82 -10.92
C ARG A 3 -7.72 0.04 -9.89
N LEU A 4 -8.34 -0.42 -8.81
CA LEU A 4 -7.66 -1.22 -7.80
C LEU A 4 -7.20 -2.55 -8.39
N VAL A 5 -8.05 -3.20 -9.18
CA VAL A 5 -7.70 -4.45 -9.88
C VAL A 5 -6.52 -4.24 -10.83
N GLN A 6 -6.57 -3.19 -11.65
CA GLN A 6 -5.47 -2.84 -12.56
C GLN A 6 -4.17 -2.50 -11.81
N ALA A 7 -4.27 -1.78 -10.70
CA ALA A 7 -3.12 -1.48 -9.86
C ALA A 7 -2.49 -2.76 -9.31
N ILE A 8 -3.30 -3.70 -8.82
CA ILE A 8 -2.81 -5.00 -8.33
C ILE A 8 -2.11 -5.79 -9.44
N GLU A 9 -2.68 -5.84 -10.64
CA GLU A 9 -2.04 -6.51 -11.78
C GLU A 9 -0.66 -5.92 -12.07
N GLN A 10 -0.56 -4.59 -12.18
CA GLN A 10 0.71 -3.89 -12.41
C GLN A 10 1.72 -4.15 -11.29
N LEU A 11 1.31 -4.01 -10.04
CA LEU A 11 2.19 -4.26 -8.88
C LEU A 11 2.67 -5.71 -8.82
N ASN A 12 1.85 -6.66 -9.26
CA ASN A 12 2.26 -8.07 -9.34
C ASN A 12 3.26 -8.33 -10.46
N THR A 13 3.18 -7.60 -11.59
CA THR A 13 4.25 -7.67 -12.61
C THR A 13 5.60 -7.15 -12.10
N LEU A 14 5.57 -6.22 -11.13
CA LEU A 14 6.75 -5.69 -10.45
C LEU A 14 7.22 -6.56 -9.26
N GLY A 15 6.51 -7.65 -8.96
CA GLY A 15 6.92 -8.63 -7.94
C GLY A 15 6.43 -8.33 -6.52
N TYR A 16 5.50 -7.39 -6.30
CA TYR A 16 5.05 -7.02 -4.94
C TYR A 16 4.19 -8.07 -4.23
N GLN A 17 3.70 -9.09 -4.93
CA GLN A 17 2.71 -10.05 -4.39
C GLN A 17 1.57 -9.29 -3.69
N ALA A 18 0.99 -8.37 -4.44
CA ALA A 18 -0.02 -7.43 -4.00
C ALA A 18 -1.42 -8.05 -4.09
N ARG A 19 -2.26 -7.69 -3.11
CA ARG A 19 -3.71 -7.89 -3.16
C ARG A 19 -4.44 -6.68 -2.61
N TRP A 20 -5.75 -6.62 -2.83
CA TRP A 20 -6.61 -5.63 -2.19
C TRP A 20 -7.79 -6.30 -1.48
N GLU A 21 -8.27 -5.65 -0.42
CA GLU A 21 -9.41 -6.09 0.37
C GLU A 21 -10.41 -4.95 0.50
N ALA A 22 -11.70 -5.26 0.32
CA ALA A 22 -12.78 -4.34 0.62
C ALA A 22 -12.96 -4.26 2.14
N HIS A 23 -12.92 -3.06 2.70
CA HIS A 23 -13.23 -2.79 4.11
C HIS A 23 -14.24 -1.65 4.19
N ALA A 24 -15.01 -1.60 5.28
CA ALA A 24 -16.10 -0.64 5.46
C ALA A 24 -15.62 0.82 5.44
N ASP A 25 -14.43 1.09 5.98
CA ASP A 25 -13.90 2.45 6.11
C ASP A 25 -13.15 2.91 4.84
N ALA A 26 -12.24 2.06 4.35
CA ALA A 26 -11.40 2.35 3.18
C ALA A 26 -10.85 1.05 2.57
N PRO A 27 -10.74 0.94 1.23
CA PRO A 27 -10.05 -0.17 0.59
C PRO A 27 -8.62 -0.31 1.10
N ARG A 28 -8.21 -1.56 1.34
CA ARG A 28 -6.87 -1.89 1.82
C ARG A 28 -6.06 -2.53 0.72
N MET A 29 -4.82 -2.09 0.55
CA MET A 29 -3.86 -2.73 -0.34
C MET A 29 -2.72 -3.33 0.49
N ILE A 30 -2.38 -4.57 0.20
CA ILE A 30 -1.44 -5.37 0.99
C ILE A 30 -0.33 -5.87 0.08
N PHE A 31 0.93 -5.63 0.45
CA PHE A 31 2.10 -6.19 -0.23
C PHE A 31 2.74 -7.26 0.63
N GLU A 32 2.71 -8.50 0.15
CA GLU A 32 3.36 -9.63 0.82
C GLU A 32 4.84 -9.73 0.48
N HIS A 33 5.27 -9.09 -0.61
CA HIS A 33 6.66 -9.04 -1.03
C HIS A 33 7.09 -7.59 -1.32
N CYS A 34 8.35 -7.26 -1.02
CA CYS A 34 8.95 -5.97 -1.39
C CYS A 34 10.14 -6.29 -2.30
N PRO A 35 10.09 -5.93 -3.59
CA PRO A 35 11.20 -6.16 -4.53
C PRO A 35 12.52 -5.53 -4.08
N PHE A 36 12.44 -4.48 -3.27
CA PHE A 36 13.58 -3.72 -2.76
C PHE A 36 13.99 -4.11 -1.33
N ALA A 37 13.48 -5.21 -0.78
CA ALA A 37 13.72 -5.59 0.61
C ALA A 37 15.22 -5.69 0.97
N ALA A 38 16.06 -6.14 0.03
CA ALA A 38 17.50 -6.25 0.21
C ALA A 38 18.22 -4.89 0.24
N LEU A 39 17.71 -3.88 -0.48
CA LEU A 39 18.30 -2.53 -0.56
C LEU A 39 17.81 -1.61 0.56
N ARG A 40 16.70 -1.97 1.20
CA ARG A 40 16.04 -1.17 2.23
C ARG A 40 16.93 -0.73 3.41
N PRO A 41 17.87 -1.54 3.94
CA PRO A 41 18.73 -1.09 5.05
C PRO A 41 19.58 0.14 4.70
N GLU A 42 19.96 0.25 3.43
CA GLU A 42 20.79 1.34 2.91
C GLU A 42 19.93 2.47 2.32
N HIS A 43 18.71 2.14 1.90
CA HIS A 43 17.78 3.04 1.19
C HIS A 43 16.36 3.02 1.78
N PRO A 44 16.14 3.55 3.00
CA PRO A 44 14.82 3.59 3.61
C PRO A 44 13.79 4.44 2.83
N GLU A 45 14.24 5.36 1.99
CA GLU A 45 13.42 6.15 1.08
C GLU A 45 12.62 5.30 0.08
N LEU A 46 13.07 4.08 -0.23
CA LEU A 46 12.38 3.17 -1.15
C LEU A 46 11.01 2.74 -0.60
N CYS A 47 10.83 2.70 0.72
CA CYS A 47 9.49 2.47 1.29
C CYS A 47 8.52 3.64 1.05
N ARG A 48 9.01 4.87 0.87
CA ARG A 48 8.15 6.01 0.50
C ARG A 48 7.78 5.97 -0.98
N LEU A 49 8.71 5.49 -1.81
CA LEU A 49 8.46 5.25 -3.24
C LEU A 49 7.26 4.32 -3.45
N ASP A 50 7.14 3.26 -2.66
CA ASP A 50 5.99 2.35 -2.71
C ASP A 50 4.65 3.09 -2.53
N THR A 51 4.56 4.03 -1.59
CA THR A 51 3.36 4.84 -1.38
C THR A 51 3.03 5.67 -2.61
N TYR A 52 4.00 6.40 -3.16
CA TYR A 52 3.79 7.22 -4.36
C TYR A 52 3.40 6.38 -5.57
N LEU A 53 3.98 5.19 -5.72
CA LEU A 53 3.63 4.25 -6.79
C LEU A 53 2.15 3.86 -6.68
N VAL A 54 1.66 3.54 -5.47
CA VAL A 54 0.24 3.20 -5.27
C VAL A 54 -0.66 4.42 -5.53
N GLU A 55 -0.28 5.62 -5.09
CA GLU A 55 -1.05 6.84 -5.37
C GLU A 55 -1.22 7.08 -6.87
N ILE A 56 -0.15 6.91 -7.64
CA ILE A 56 -0.16 7.06 -9.10
C ILE A 56 -1.06 6.01 -9.75
N LEU A 57 -0.93 4.74 -9.36
CA LEU A 57 -1.68 3.64 -9.97
C LEU A 57 -3.17 3.70 -9.66
N VAL A 58 -3.53 4.09 -8.43
CA VAL A 58 -4.92 4.12 -7.98
C VAL A 58 -5.59 5.47 -8.30
N GLY A 59 -4.80 6.53 -8.42
CA GLY A 59 -5.26 7.89 -8.72
C GLY A 59 -6.02 8.53 -7.57
N ASP A 60 -5.64 8.20 -6.33
CA ASP A 60 -6.22 8.70 -5.08
C ASP A 60 -5.11 8.80 -4.00
N SER A 61 -5.36 9.52 -2.92
CA SER A 61 -4.44 9.62 -1.78
C SER A 61 -4.26 8.25 -1.11
N VAL A 62 -3.04 7.94 -0.68
CA VAL A 62 -2.75 6.65 -0.04
C VAL A 62 -1.98 6.87 1.25
N THR A 63 -2.43 6.23 2.32
CA THR A 63 -1.73 6.25 3.61
C THR A 63 -1.15 4.89 3.90
N GLN A 64 0.18 4.80 4.06
CA GLN A 64 0.83 3.59 4.55
C GLN A 64 0.63 3.47 6.07
N ILE A 65 -0.05 2.41 6.52
CA ILE A 65 -0.35 2.15 7.93
C ILE A 65 0.65 1.16 8.54
N LYS A 66 1.18 0.26 7.73
CA LYS A 66 2.17 -0.73 8.15
C LYS A 66 3.23 -0.90 7.09
N SER A 67 4.47 -1.08 7.51
CA SER A 67 5.60 -1.41 6.65
C SER A 67 6.36 -2.63 7.19
N LYS A 68 6.84 -3.48 6.27
CA LYS A 68 7.80 -4.56 6.56
C LYS A 68 9.08 -4.08 7.24
N ALA A 69 9.39 -2.78 7.23
CA ALA A 69 10.53 -2.24 7.96
C ALA A 69 10.49 -2.58 9.47
N HIS A 70 9.29 -2.80 10.03
CA HIS A 70 9.13 -3.08 11.46
C HIS A 70 9.04 -4.58 11.82
N LEU A 71 8.89 -5.51 10.86
CA LEU A 71 8.62 -6.94 11.13
C LEU A 71 9.23 -7.85 10.06
N ALA A 72 10.00 -8.86 10.49
CA ALA A 72 10.71 -9.82 9.62
C ALA A 72 9.76 -10.64 8.71
N ASP A 73 8.58 -11.01 9.21
CA ASP A 73 7.53 -11.73 8.47
C ASP A 73 6.32 -10.82 8.16
N GLY A 74 6.56 -9.50 8.08
CA GLY A 74 5.51 -8.50 7.94
C GLY A 74 4.87 -8.44 6.55
N TYR A 75 3.97 -7.50 6.36
CA TYR A 75 3.48 -7.06 5.05
C TYR A 75 3.39 -5.53 5.09
N CYS A 76 3.39 -4.89 3.92
CA CYS A 76 3.07 -3.46 3.85
C CYS A 76 1.55 -3.32 3.67
N LEU A 77 0.95 -2.39 4.42
CA LEU A 77 -0.48 -2.11 4.39
C LEU A 77 -0.71 -0.65 4.04
N PHE A 78 -1.56 -0.43 3.05
CA PHE A 78 -1.94 0.88 2.57
C PHE A 78 -3.46 1.04 2.59
N LEU A 79 -3.93 2.21 3.03
CA LEU A 79 -5.32 2.63 2.90
C LEU A 79 -5.46 3.55 1.70
N VAL A 80 -6.45 3.28 0.86
CA VAL A 80 -6.76 4.10 -0.32
C VAL A 80 -7.90 5.06 0.01
N GLY A 81 -7.71 6.34 -0.32
CA GLY A 81 -8.67 7.42 -0.08
C GLY A 81 -8.48 8.10 1.27
N LYS A 82 -9.26 9.16 1.51
CA LYS A 82 -9.27 9.85 2.81
C LYS A 82 -9.76 8.90 3.90
N VAL A 83 -8.93 8.69 4.93
CA VAL A 83 -9.40 8.07 6.18
C VAL A 83 -10.44 9.01 6.77
N ILE A 84 -11.70 8.59 6.78
CA ILE A 84 -12.77 9.36 7.41
C ILE A 84 -12.59 9.17 8.91
N SER A 85 -11.94 10.13 9.57
CA SER A 85 -11.90 10.18 11.03
C SER A 85 -13.33 10.32 11.53
N SER A 86 -13.88 9.25 12.11
CA SER A 86 -15.16 9.27 12.81
C SER A 86 -15.02 10.06 14.12
N THR A 87 -14.90 11.39 14.02
CA THR A 87 -15.05 12.36 15.11
C THR A 87 -15.81 13.59 14.63
N ASP A 88 -16.83 13.39 13.79
CA ASP A 88 -17.80 14.43 13.44
C ASP A 88 -19.21 13.83 13.61
N THR A 89 -19.53 13.46 14.84
CA THR A 89 -20.92 13.27 15.27
C THR A 89 -21.31 14.53 16.00
N THR A 90 -22.16 15.32 15.34
CA THR A 90 -22.89 16.49 15.84
C THR A 90 -23.60 16.23 17.17
#